data_AF-A0A1F2TUK4-F1
#
_entry.id   AF-A0A1F2TUK4-F1
#
_cell.length_a   1.000
_cell.length_b   1.000
_cell.length_c   1.000
_cell.angle_alpha   90.00
_cell.angle_beta   90.00
_cell.angle_gamma   90.00
#
_symmetry.space_group_name_H-M   'P 1'
#
loop_
_entity.id
_entity.type
_entity.pdbx_description
1 polymer ?
#
loop_
_entity_poly.entity_id
_entity_poly.type
_entity_poly.pdbx_seq_one_letter_code
_entity_poly.pdbx_strand_id
1 'polypeptide(L)'
;MAIMALAALVAPGCGERRADPLQLDGNLLTAMNQSGSDWTDVEIWINRQFRVTAPKIAANQAFRAPLDHFVTGYGQRFNFSRMQIRDVRLMAKGPAGAVVEIRKQFQGDALSEVLKGVGGQR
;
A
#
# COMPACT_ATOMS: atom_id res chain seq x y z
N MET A 1 -20.60 55.76 -1.45
CA MET A 1 -20.77 54.61 -0.55
C MET A 1 -19.87 53.49 -1.05
N ALA A 2 -18.86 53.14 -0.26
CA ALA A 2 -17.83 52.17 -0.63
C ALA A 2 -18.29 50.75 -0.26
N ILE A 3 -18.25 49.82 -1.19
CA ILE A 3 -18.45 48.39 -0.94
C ILE A 3 -17.09 47.72 -1.14
N MET A 4 -16.33 47.58 -0.04
CA MET A 4 -15.14 46.74 0.00
C MET A 4 -15.60 45.28 0.02
N ALA A 5 -15.49 44.60 -1.12
CA ALA A 5 -15.64 43.15 -1.20
C ALA A 5 -14.31 42.50 -0.77
N LEU A 6 -14.26 42.06 0.49
CA LEU A 6 -13.15 41.29 1.05
C LEU A 6 -13.22 39.87 0.49
N ALA A 7 -12.48 39.60 -0.59
CA ALA A 7 -12.31 38.27 -1.14
C ALA A 7 -11.48 37.41 -0.16
N ALA A 8 -12.15 36.50 0.55
CA ALA A 8 -11.51 35.51 1.40
C ALA A 8 -10.67 34.55 0.54
N LEU A 9 -9.35 34.59 0.70
CA LEU A 9 -8.45 33.58 0.14
C LEU A 9 -8.75 32.22 0.79
N VAL A 10 -9.41 31.34 0.04
CA VAL A 10 -9.47 29.91 0.39
C VAL A 10 -8.17 29.28 -0.11
N ALA A 11 -7.16 29.19 0.76
CA ALA A 11 -5.96 28.42 0.46
C ALA A 11 -6.37 26.94 0.30
N PRO A 12 -6.05 26.26 -0.81
CA PRO A 12 -6.18 24.82 -0.87
C PRO A 12 -5.22 24.25 0.17
N GLY A 13 -5.76 23.66 1.23
CA GLY A 13 -4.97 22.94 2.21
C GLY A 13 -4.12 21.91 1.46
N CYS A 14 -2.79 22.07 1.53
CA CYS A 14 -1.83 21.05 1.13
C CYS A 14 -2.03 19.84 2.04
N GLY A 15 -3.03 19.03 1.74
CA GLY A 15 -3.08 17.65 2.19
C GLY A 15 -1.98 16.91 1.45
N GLU A 16 -0.79 16.88 2.04
CA GLU A 16 0.32 16.07 1.56
C GLU A 16 -0.19 14.63 1.47
N ARG A 17 -0.43 14.15 0.25
CA ARG A 17 -0.99 12.84 0.00
C ARG A 17 0.03 11.83 0.51
N ARG A 18 -0.14 11.39 1.76
CA ARG A 18 0.74 10.43 2.41
C ARG A 18 0.93 9.25 1.47
N ALA A 19 2.19 8.94 1.17
CA ALA A 19 2.54 7.92 0.20
C ALA A 19 1.88 6.58 0.57
N ASP A 20 1.59 5.74 -0.41
CA ASP A 20 1.00 4.43 -0.14
C ASP A 20 1.97 3.61 0.73
N PRO A 21 1.51 3.03 1.87
CA PRO A 21 2.36 2.25 2.76
C PRO A 21 2.84 0.93 2.14
N LEU A 22 2.21 0.44 1.08
CA LEU A 22 2.60 -0.76 0.34
C LEU A 22 2.95 -0.39 -1.11
N GLN A 23 4.25 -0.40 -1.42
CA GLN A 23 4.76 -0.05 -2.74
C GLN A 23 5.42 -1.26 -3.39
N LEU A 24 5.12 -1.45 -4.67
CA LEU A 24 5.79 -2.42 -5.52
C LEU A 24 6.55 -1.65 -6.59
N ASP A 25 7.86 -1.86 -6.61
CA ASP A 25 8.75 -1.33 -7.64
C ASP A 25 9.52 -2.50 -8.25
N GLY A 26 9.11 -2.91 -9.45
CA GLY A 26 9.60 -4.14 -10.08
C GLY A 26 9.47 -5.36 -9.15
N ASN A 27 10.61 -5.99 -8.84
CA ASN A 27 10.70 -7.16 -7.95
C ASN A 27 10.84 -6.79 -6.46
N LEU A 28 10.69 -5.53 -6.06
CA LEU A 28 10.88 -5.10 -4.67
C LEU A 28 9.55 -4.68 -4.05
N LEU A 29 9.16 -5.34 -2.95
CA LEU A 29 8.10 -4.84 -2.08
C LEU A 29 8.71 -3.96 -0.99
N THR A 30 8.13 -2.77 -0.83
CA THR A 30 8.36 -1.88 0.31
C THR A 30 7.09 -1.76 1.14
N ALA A 31 7.18 -2.11 2.41
CA ALA A 31 6.13 -1.90 3.41
C ALA A 31 6.60 -0.87 4.44
N MET A 32 5.99 0.32 4.43
CA MET A 32 6.34 1.42 5.32
C MET A 32 5.39 1.46 6.52
N ASN A 33 5.93 1.39 7.74
CA ASN A 33 5.18 1.71 8.94
C ASN A 33 5.08 3.22 9.09
N GLN A 34 3.94 3.80 8.73
CA GLN A 34 3.71 5.25 8.81
C GLN A 34 3.11 5.69 10.17
N SER A 35 3.05 4.79 11.14
CA SER A 35 2.56 5.08 12.48
C SER A 35 3.70 5.49 13.41
N GLY A 36 3.33 6.15 14.52
CA GLY A 36 4.27 6.51 15.59
C GLY A 36 4.63 5.34 16.53
N SER A 37 4.28 4.10 16.19
CA SER A 37 4.53 2.92 17.04
C SER A 37 5.04 1.75 16.21
N ASP A 38 5.79 0.85 16.85
CA ASP A 38 6.32 -0.34 16.19
C ASP A 38 5.18 -1.30 15.79
N TRP A 39 5.33 -1.94 14.64
CA TRP A 39 4.54 -3.10 14.23
C TRP A 39 5.34 -4.36 14.52
N THR A 40 4.70 -5.37 15.10
CA THR A 40 5.30 -6.65 15.48
C THR A 40 4.53 -7.81 14.88
N ASP A 41 5.13 -9.00 14.87
CA ASP A 41 4.54 -10.21 14.26
C ASP A 41 4.04 -9.93 12.84
N VAL A 42 4.88 -9.28 12.03
CA VAL A 42 4.47 -8.79 10.72
C VAL A 42 4.45 -9.94 9.73
N GLU A 43 3.30 -10.14 9.11
CA GLU A 43 3.10 -11.06 8.01
C GLU A 43 2.67 -10.30 6.77
N ILE A 44 3.36 -10.55 5.66
CA ILE A 44 2.99 -9.97 4.38
C ILE A 44 2.70 -11.08 3.40
N TRP A 45 1.53 -11.02 2.79
CA TRP A 45 0.99 -12.03 1.89
C TRP A 45 0.81 -11.45 0.49
N ILE A 46 1.25 -12.19 -0.52
CA ILE A 46 0.98 -11.96 -1.94
C ILE A 46 -0.02 -13.02 -2.41
N ASN A 47 -1.09 -12.57 -3.07
CA ASN A 47 -2.14 -13.42 -3.62
C ASN A 47 -2.75 -14.39 -2.59
N ARG A 48 -2.69 -14.06 -1.29
CA ARG A 48 -3.08 -14.90 -0.16
C ARG A 48 -2.32 -16.23 -0.02
N GLN A 49 -1.29 -16.47 -0.81
CA GLN A 49 -0.61 -17.76 -0.89
C GLN A 49 0.88 -17.69 -0.54
N PHE A 50 1.55 -16.62 -0.93
CA PHE A 50 2.97 -16.45 -0.71
C PHE A 50 3.19 -15.49 0.45
N ARG A 51 3.98 -15.88 1.44
CA ARG A 51 4.19 -15.12 2.66
C ARG A 51 5.67 -14.80 2.87
N VAL A 52 5.92 -13.65 3.48
CA VAL A 52 7.15 -13.36 4.21
C VAL A 52 6.78 -12.85 5.60
N THR A 53 7.66 -13.06 6.57
CA THR A 53 7.50 -12.54 7.93
C THR A 53 8.66 -11.68 8.35
N ALA A 54 8.36 -10.66 9.15
CA ALA A 54 9.36 -9.89 9.88
C ALA A 54 8.95 -9.80 11.35
N PRO A 55 9.89 -9.96 12.30
CA PRO A 55 9.55 -9.86 13.71
C PRO A 55 9.06 -8.44 14.07
N LYS A 56 9.58 -7.42 13.37
CA LYS A 56 9.27 -6.03 13.64
C LYS A 56 9.48 -5.10 12.44
N ILE A 57 8.62 -4.09 12.33
CA ILE A 57 8.85 -2.88 11.53
C ILE A 57 8.72 -1.69 12.48
N ALA A 58 9.83 -1.03 12.80
CA ALA A 58 9.83 0.08 13.74
C ALA A 58 9.00 1.27 13.22
N ALA A 59 8.55 2.13 14.13
CA ALA A 59 7.83 3.35 13.79
C ALA A 59 8.58 4.16 12.71
N ASN A 60 7.86 4.60 11.68
CA ASN A 60 8.40 5.37 10.55
C ASN A 60 9.53 4.67 9.77
N GLN A 61 9.67 3.35 9.88
CA GLN A 61 10.65 2.55 9.14
C GLN A 61 9.98 1.68 8.07
N ALA A 62 10.78 1.28 7.08
CA ALA A 62 10.34 0.44 5.99
C ALA A 62 10.96 -0.95 6.05
N PHE A 63 10.12 -1.96 5.88
CA PHE A 63 10.55 -3.30 5.49
C PHE A 63 10.65 -3.39 3.97
N ARG A 64 11.75 -3.97 3.49
CA ARG A 64 11.99 -4.17 2.06
C ARG A 64 12.37 -5.61 1.81
N ALA A 65 11.70 -6.25 0.85
CA ALA A 65 12.01 -7.62 0.46
C ALA A 65 11.79 -7.80 -1.05
N PRO A 66 12.72 -8.49 -1.74
CA PRO A 66 12.46 -9.01 -3.07
C PRO A 66 11.25 -9.95 -3.06
N LEU A 67 10.46 -9.98 -4.15
CA LEU A 67 9.27 -10.83 -4.20
C LEU A 67 9.64 -12.32 -4.20
N ASP A 68 10.82 -12.70 -4.67
CA ASP A 68 11.32 -14.09 -4.61
C ASP A 68 11.61 -14.61 -3.19
N HIS A 69 11.63 -13.73 -2.18
CA HIS A 69 11.67 -14.14 -0.77
C HIS A 69 10.33 -14.67 -0.26
N PHE A 70 9.23 -14.39 -0.97
CA PHE A 70 7.91 -14.82 -0.56
C PHE A 70 7.70 -16.28 -0.95
N VAL A 71 7.25 -17.09 0.01
CA VAL A 71 7.10 -18.54 -0.17
C VAL A 71 5.70 -19.01 0.19
N THR A 72 5.23 -20.05 -0.48
CA THR A 72 4.04 -20.77 -0.04
C THR A 72 4.35 -21.62 1.20
N GLY A 73 3.31 -22.15 1.85
CA GLY A 73 3.47 -23.13 2.93
C GLY A 73 4.20 -24.41 2.52
N TYR A 74 4.36 -24.67 1.22
CA TYR A 74 5.10 -25.81 0.67
C TYR A 74 6.51 -25.43 0.17
N GLY A 75 6.97 -24.20 0.44
CA GLY A 75 8.31 -23.74 0.08
C GLY A 75 8.48 -23.26 -1.37
N GLN A 76 7.40 -23.19 -2.16
CA GLN A 76 7.47 -22.62 -3.50
C GLN A 76 7.66 -21.11 -3.42
N ARG A 77 8.71 -20.58 -4.05
CA ARG A 77 8.98 -19.14 -4.16
C ARG A 77 8.08 -18.47 -5.18
N PHE A 78 7.74 -17.21 -4.93
CA PHE A 78 7.06 -16.39 -5.91
C PHE A 78 8.01 -16.05 -7.08
N ASN A 79 7.52 -16.16 -8.31
CA ASN A 79 8.28 -15.83 -9.50
C ASN A 79 7.63 -14.63 -10.20
N PHE A 80 8.20 -13.44 -9.98
CA PHE A 80 7.64 -12.18 -10.51
C PHE A 80 7.56 -12.14 -12.04
N SER A 81 8.45 -12.83 -12.75
CA SER A 81 8.43 -12.88 -14.21
C SER A 81 7.32 -13.77 -14.78
N ARG A 82 6.71 -14.63 -13.96
CA ARG A 82 5.71 -15.62 -14.41
C ARG A 82 4.37 -15.54 -13.68
N MET A 83 4.31 -14.85 -12.55
CA MET A 83 3.14 -14.80 -11.68
C MET A 83 2.65 -13.36 -11.53
N GLN A 84 1.36 -13.14 -11.75
CA GLN A 84 0.74 -11.83 -11.58
C GLN A 84 0.46 -11.55 -10.11
N ILE A 85 0.72 -10.32 -9.67
CA ILE A 85 0.32 -9.83 -8.35
C ILE A 85 -1.11 -9.29 -8.43
N ARG A 86 -2.01 -9.87 -7.66
CA ARG A 86 -3.43 -9.52 -7.60
C ARG A 86 -3.75 -8.71 -6.35
N ASP A 87 -3.15 -9.10 -5.24
CA ASP A 87 -3.29 -8.42 -3.96
C ASP A 87 -2.02 -8.58 -3.11
N VAL A 88 -1.75 -7.57 -2.31
CA VAL A 88 -0.79 -7.62 -1.20
C VAL A 88 -1.56 -7.30 0.08
N ARG A 89 -1.34 -8.12 1.11
CA ARG A 89 -1.91 -7.92 2.44
C ARG A 89 -0.82 -7.94 3.47
N LEU A 90 -0.77 -6.91 4.31
CA LEU A 90 0.04 -6.85 5.51
C LEU A 90 -0.86 -7.05 6.72
N MET A 91 -0.44 -7.94 7.63
CA MET A 91 -1.04 -8.13 8.94
C MET A 91 0.06 -7.96 9.98
N ALA A 92 -0.22 -7.23 11.05
CA ALA A 92 0.72 -7.02 12.14
C ALA A 92 -0.01 -6.73 13.45
N LYS A 93 0.74 -6.73 14.54
CA LYS A 93 0.31 -6.24 15.85
C LYS A 93 0.94 -4.88 16.12
N GLY A 94 0.10 -3.87 16.31
CA GLY A 94 0.47 -2.55 16.79
C GLY A 94 0.55 -2.49 18.33
N PRO A 95 0.59 -1.28 18.91
CA PRO A 95 0.69 -1.10 20.36
C PRO A 95 -0.50 -1.76 21.08
N ALA A 96 -0.23 -2.30 22.27
CA ALA A 96 -1.21 -3.03 23.09
C ALA A 96 -1.89 -4.23 22.38
N GLY A 97 -1.27 -4.77 21.32
CA GLY A 97 -1.80 -5.92 20.58
C GLY A 97 -2.90 -5.57 19.56
N ALA A 98 -3.10 -4.29 19.26
CA ALA A 98 -4.05 -3.86 18.24
C ALA A 98 -3.72 -4.49 16.88
N VAL A 99 -4.72 -5.07 16.19
CA VAL A 99 -4.50 -5.67 14.88
C VAL A 99 -4.41 -4.58 13.82
N VAL A 100 -3.32 -4.61 13.05
CA VAL A 100 -3.10 -3.77 11.87
C VAL A 100 -3.28 -4.63 10.64
N GLU A 101 -4.28 -4.33 9.82
CA GLU A 101 -4.45 -4.93 8.49
C GLU A 101 -4.38 -3.84 7.41
N ILE A 102 -3.48 -4.01 6.46
CA ILE A 102 -3.38 -3.15 5.28
C ILE A 102 -3.51 -4.05 4.05
N ARG A 103 -4.41 -3.69 3.13
CA ARG A 103 -4.63 -4.44 1.90
C ARG A 103 -4.55 -3.53 0.70
N LYS A 104 -3.85 -3.97 -0.33
CA LYS A 104 -3.75 -3.32 -1.62
C LYS A 104 -4.08 -4.29 -2.73
N GLN A 105 -4.99 -3.91 -3.62
CA GLN A 105 -5.33 -4.68 -4.82
C GLN A 105 -4.54 -4.09 -6.01
N PHE A 106 -4.08 -4.97 -6.89
CA PHE A 106 -3.26 -4.61 -8.06
C PHE A 106 -3.94 -4.98 -9.39
N GLN A 107 -5.19 -5.48 -9.38
CA GLN A 107 -5.94 -5.79 -10.60
C GLN A 107 -6.78 -4.59 -11.07
N GLY A 108 -6.54 -4.17 -12.33
CA GLY A 108 -7.63 -3.76 -13.23
C GLY A 108 -7.70 -2.32 -13.73
N ASP A 109 -6.90 -1.37 -13.22
CA ASP A 109 -7.18 0.05 -13.54
C ASP A 109 -6.92 0.44 -15.01
N ALA A 110 -6.11 -0.31 -15.73
CA ALA A 110 -5.92 -0.04 -17.17
C ALA A 110 -7.23 -0.13 -17.98
N LEU A 111 -8.18 -1.00 -17.61
CA LEU A 111 -9.46 -1.10 -18.32
C LEU A 111 -10.55 -0.22 -17.69
N SER A 112 -10.58 -0.06 -16.36
CA SER A 112 -11.56 0.80 -15.70
C SER A 112 -11.27 2.30 -15.84
N GLU A 113 -10.01 2.73 -15.96
CA GLU A 113 -9.66 4.10 -16.35
C GLU A 113 -10.01 4.37 -17.82
N VAL A 114 -9.74 3.42 -18.73
CA VAL A 114 -10.11 3.54 -20.15
C VAL A 114 -11.63 3.59 -20.34
N LEU A 115 -12.39 2.75 -19.64
CA LEU A 115 -13.86 2.76 -19.71
C LEU A 115 -14.46 4.03 -19.08
N LYS A 116 -13.84 4.60 -18.04
CA LYS A 116 -14.23 5.93 -17.51
C LYS A 116 -13.92 7.06 -18.50
N GLY A 117 -12.87 6.93 -19.32
CA GLY A 117 -12.53 7.91 -20.37
C GLY A 117 -13.41 7.84 -21.62
N VAL A 118 -13.99 6.68 -21.94
CA VAL A 118 -14.78 6.47 -23.18
C VAL A 118 -16.29 6.70 -22.99
N GLY A 119 -16.79 6.80 -21.75
CA GLY A 119 -18.22 6.96 -21.45
C GLY A 119 -18.78 8.39 -21.54
N GLY A 120 -17.97 9.39 -21.85
CA GLY A 120 -18.33 10.82 -21.71
C GLY A 120 -18.37 11.60 -23.01
N GLN A 121 -19.11 11.14 -24.02
CA GLN A 121 -19.47 12.01 -25.16
C GLN A 121 -20.74 11.51 -25.86
N ARG A 122 -21.90 11.82 -25.28
CA ARG A 122 -23.17 11.97 -26.01
C ARG A 122 -24.01 13.04 -25.35
#